data_AF-A0A0F9JFU7-F1
#
_entry.id   AF-A0A0F9JFU7-F1
#
_cell.length_a   1.000
_cell.length_b   1.000
_cell.length_c   1.000
_cell.angle_alpha   90.00
_cell.angle_beta   90.00
_cell.angle_gamma   90.00
#
_symmetry.space_group_name_H-M   'P 1'
#
loop_
_entity.id
_entity.type
_entity.pdbx_description
1 polymer ?
#
loop_
_entity_poly.entity_id
_entity_poly.type
_entity_poly.pdbx_seq_one_letter_code
_entity_poly.pdbx_strand_id
1 'polypeptide(L)'
;MLVLLLICVLGTLILSLPIVQTGFARYAADTINKDFGTHISIEKLRISLISWNTNLKGVHIQDYRRDTLFYVNDLTTSILSVRNLIKGKLEFGDIAIDRLDFKLKTYRDTTSTNLEVFIDKLDDGRPKDPNRPSFFFSSSNVKIANSNFKLIDENNTSPQLLNFSELNINATDFQIDGTEVTANIGGMSFISDRGIQVNEMATRFKYTQQQMRFDSLKIRTPASLLKGNLVFDYEREDFADFLNKVNLTADFDDSTVAFDEINLLYDQFGKGKEVNFSSHLSGVLN
;
A
#
# COMPACT_ATOMS: atom_id res chain seq x y z
N MET A 1 -45.79 -16.02 -5.98
CA MET A 1 -45.23 -14.72 -5.56
C MET A 1 -44.90 -14.68 -4.05
N LEU A 2 -45.85 -14.95 -3.15
CA LEU A 2 -45.63 -14.89 -1.70
C LEU A 2 -44.58 -15.90 -1.18
N VAL A 3 -44.58 -17.13 -1.71
CA VAL A 3 -43.59 -18.17 -1.39
C VAL A 3 -42.17 -17.77 -1.81
N LEU A 4 -42.04 -17.18 -3.01
CA LEU A 4 -40.75 -16.70 -3.50
C LEU A 4 -40.22 -15.56 -2.63
N LEU A 5 -41.09 -14.62 -2.25
CA LEU A 5 -40.74 -13.51 -1.35
C LEU A 5 -40.29 -14.03 0.02
N LEU A 6 -41.00 -15.02 0.56
CA LEU A 6 -40.61 -15.68 1.81
C LEU A 6 -39.24 -16.36 1.71
N ILE A 7 -38.96 -17.07 0.61
CA ILE A 7 -37.64 -17.68 0.35
C ILE A 7 -36.54 -16.61 0.29
N CYS A 8 -36.79 -15.49 -0.40
CA CYS A 8 -35.84 -14.38 -0.45
C CYS A 8 -35.56 -13.81 0.93
N VAL A 9 -36.60 -13.55 1.74
CA VAL A 9 -36.46 -13.03 3.10
C VAL A 9 -35.68 -14.00 3.98
N LEU A 10 -36.08 -15.28 4.02
CA LEU A 10 -35.38 -16.31 4.79
C LEU A 10 -33.93 -16.48 4.32
N GLY A 11 -33.69 -16.45 3.01
CA GLY A 11 -32.36 -16.49 2.42
C GLY A 11 -31.49 -15.32 2.91
N THR A 12 -32.01 -14.10 2.90
CA THR A 12 -31.26 -12.93 3.41
C THR A 12 -30.97 -13.02 4.91
N LEU A 13 -31.89 -13.55 5.71
CA LEU A 13 -31.67 -13.75 7.15
C LEU A 13 -30.54 -14.75 7.41
N ILE A 14 -30.56 -15.90 6.73
CA ILE A 14 -29.52 -16.94 6.85
C ILE A 14 -28.17 -16.40 6.37
N LEU A 15 -28.14 -15.73 5.22
CA LEU A 15 -26.92 -15.11 4.69
C LEU A 15 -26.38 -13.98 5.56
N SER A 16 -27.20 -13.39 6.42
CA SER A 16 -26.79 -12.36 7.39
C SER A 16 -26.19 -12.95 8.67
N LEU A 17 -26.29 -14.26 8.90
CA LEU A 17 -25.73 -14.90 10.09
C LEU A 17 -24.19 -14.82 10.05
N PRO A 18 -23.52 -14.32 11.11
CA PRO A 18 -22.07 -14.19 11.13
C PRO A 18 -21.31 -15.49 10.85
N ILE A 19 -21.85 -16.63 11.29
CA ILE A 19 -21.24 -17.94 11.06
C ILE A 19 -21.24 -18.33 9.59
N VAL A 20 -22.29 -17.98 8.85
CA VAL A 20 -22.42 -18.25 7.41
C VAL A 20 -21.46 -17.36 6.63
N GLN A 21 -21.46 -16.05 6.92
CA GLN A 21 -20.56 -15.09 6.26
C GLN A 21 -19.08 -15.41 6.53
N THR A 22 -18.73 -15.74 7.77
CA THR A 22 -17.36 -16.17 8.11
C THR A 22 -17.00 -17.48 7.43
N GLY A 23 -17.96 -18.40 7.29
CA GLY A 23 -17.79 -19.63 6.51
C GLY A 23 -17.43 -19.35 5.05
N PHE A 24 -18.10 -18.41 4.38
CA PHE A 24 -17.76 -18.02 3.02
C PHE A 24 -16.36 -17.43 2.90
N ALA A 25 -15.94 -16.59 3.86
CA ALA A 25 -14.60 -16.01 3.85
C ALA A 25 -13.52 -17.07 3.96
N ARG A 26 -13.69 -18.02 4.89
CA ARG A 26 -12.76 -19.15 5.08
C ARG A 26 -12.70 -20.03 3.84
N TYR A 27 -13.87 -20.40 3.29
CA TYR A 27 -13.94 -21.19 2.07
C TYR A 27 -13.22 -20.51 0.89
N ALA A 28 -13.44 -19.20 0.70
CA ALA A 28 -12.76 -18.44 -0.35
C ALA A 28 -11.24 -18.39 -0.11
N ALA A 29 -10.79 -18.10 1.12
CA ALA A 29 -9.38 -18.08 1.46
C ALA A 29 -8.71 -19.46 1.27
N ASP A 30 -9.35 -20.54 1.73
CA ASP A 30 -8.87 -21.91 1.59
C ASP A 30 -8.78 -22.34 0.11
N THR A 31 -9.73 -21.90 -0.72
CA THR A 31 -9.71 -22.14 -2.16
C THR A 31 -8.52 -21.44 -2.81
N ILE A 32 -8.32 -20.14 -2.53
CA ILE A 32 -7.16 -19.38 -3.06
C ILE A 32 -5.85 -20.02 -2.59
N ASN A 33 -5.76 -20.40 -1.32
CA ASN A 33 -4.58 -21.07 -0.76
C ASN A 33 -4.26 -22.38 -1.45
N LYS A 34 -5.29 -23.18 -1.75
CA LYS A 34 -5.14 -24.47 -2.43
C LYS A 34 -4.74 -24.30 -3.90
N ASP A 35 -5.38 -23.37 -4.59
CA ASP A 35 -5.20 -23.19 -6.03
C ASP A 35 -3.87 -22.51 -6.37
N PHE A 36 -3.41 -21.58 -5.52
CA PHE A 36 -2.23 -20.74 -5.79
C PHE A 36 -1.06 -20.97 -4.81
N GLY A 37 -1.20 -21.90 -3.86
CA GLY A 37 -0.15 -22.17 -2.87
C GLY A 37 0.17 -20.97 -1.97
N THR A 38 -0.85 -20.17 -1.65
CA THR A 38 -0.78 -19.01 -0.75
C THR A 38 -1.20 -19.37 0.66
N HIS A 39 -1.03 -18.43 1.60
CA HIS A 39 -1.38 -18.59 3.01
C HIS A 39 -2.14 -17.36 3.50
N ILE A 40 -3.41 -17.32 3.12
CA ILE A 40 -4.38 -16.27 3.45
C ILE A 40 -5.33 -16.82 4.50
N SER A 41 -5.57 -16.06 5.55
CA SER A 41 -6.62 -16.36 6.52
C SER A 41 -7.43 -15.11 6.82
N ILE A 42 -8.71 -15.33 7.12
CA ILE A 42 -9.67 -14.27 7.46
C ILE A 42 -10.43 -14.76 8.68
N GLU A 43 -10.32 -14.05 9.80
CA GLU A 43 -11.01 -14.44 11.03
C GLU A 43 -12.53 -14.26 10.91
N LYS A 44 -12.96 -13.13 10.34
CA LYS A 44 -14.36 -12.77 10.23
C LYS A 44 -14.66 -11.94 9.00
N LEU A 45 -15.79 -12.23 8.38
CA LEU A 45 -16.41 -11.42 7.33
C LEU A 45 -17.80 -11.02 7.77
N ARG A 46 -18.13 -9.74 7.60
CA ARG A 46 -19.47 -9.21 7.73
C ARG A 46 -19.85 -8.44 6.49
N ILE A 47 -20.94 -8.83 5.83
CA ILE A 47 -21.49 -8.12 4.67
C ILE A 47 -22.89 -7.63 5.01
N SER A 48 -23.14 -6.34 4.80
CA SER A 48 -24.48 -5.76 4.77
C SER A 48 -25.15 -6.11 3.44
N LEU A 49 -26.21 -6.92 3.47
CA LEU A 49 -26.95 -7.30 2.25
C LEU A 49 -27.78 -6.15 1.64
N ILE A 50 -27.90 -5.02 2.36
CA ILE A 50 -28.63 -3.84 1.88
C ILE A 50 -27.66 -2.83 1.27
N SER A 51 -26.58 -2.49 1.98
CA SER A 51 -25.63 -1.45 1.55
C SER A 51 -24.39 -1.98 0.85
N TRP A 52 -24.18 -3.31 0.80
CA TRP A 52 -22.95 -3.96 0.32
C TRP A 52 -21.67 -3.58 1.08
N ASN A 53 -21.81 -2.87 2.20
CA ASN A 53 -20.71 -2.60 3.10
C ASN A 53 -20.16 -3.91 3.63
N THR A 54 -18.86 -4.08 3.46
CA THR A 54 -18.09 -5.27 3.78
C THR A 54 -17.09 -4.90 4.85
N ASN A 55 -17.07 -5.65 5.94
CA ASN A 55 -16.09 -5.54 7.00
C ASN A 55 -15.38 -6.90 7.15
N LEU A 56 -14.06 -6.87 7.04
CA LEU A 56 -13.17 -7.98 7.28
C LEU A 56 -12.40 -7.71 8.58
N LYS A 57 -12.26 -8.74 9.42
CA LYS A 57 -11.39 -8.69 10.59
C LYS A 57 -10.36 -9.80 10.54
N GLY A 58 -9.15 -9.47 11.02
CA GLY A 58 -8.04 -10.41 11.12
C GLY A 58 -7.70 -11.03 9.77
N VAL A 59 -7.47 -10.19 8.75
CA VAL A 59 -6.93 -10.66 7.47
C VAL A 59 -5.44 -10.84 7.66
N HIS A 60 -4.95 -12.06 7.49
CA HIS A 60 -3.53 -12.38 7.62
C HIS A 60 -3.04 -13.11 6.38
N ILE A 61 -2.05 -12.53 5.71
CA ILE A 61 -1.42 -13.05 4.50
C ILE A 61 0.05 -13.31 4.84
N GLN A 62 0.47 -14.57 4.71
CA GLN A 62 1.87 -14.95 4.83
C GLN A 62 2.52 -15.07 3.46
N ASP A 63 3.81 -14.75 3.40
CA ASP A 63 4.61 -14.95 2.21
C ASP A 63 5.03 -16.41 1.98
N TYR A 64 5.79 -16.63 0.91
CA TYR A 64 6.29 -17.94 0.51
C TYR A 64 7.27 -18.58 1.52
N ARG A 65 7.79 -17.81 2.49
CA ARG A 65 8.62 -18.29 3.61
C ARG A 65 7.82 -18.41 4.91
N ARG A 66 6.50 -18.21 4.88
CA ARG A 66 5.58 -18.22 6.03
C ARG A 66 5.79 -17.09 7.03
N ASP A 67 6.49 -16.03 6.64
CA ASP A 67 6.51 -14.78 7.40
C ASP A 67 5.27 -13.94 7.05
N THR A 68 4.86 -13.04 7.93
CA THR A 68 3.75 -12.11 7.66
C THR A 68 4.14 -11.15 6.55
N LEU A 69 3.37 -11.15 5.46
CA LEU A 69 3.39 -10.12 4.41
C LEU A 69 2.44 -9.00 4.79
N PHE A 70 1.16 -9.33 5.00
CA PHE A 70 0.13 -8.40 5.47
C PHE A 70 -0.58 -8.96 6.70
N TYR A 71 -0.81 -8.11 7.68
CA TYR A 71 -1.84 -8.32 8.69
C TYR A 71 -2.73 -7.08 8.74
N VAL A 72 -4.05 -7.28 8.70
CA VAL A 72 -5.03 -6.21 8.82
C VAL A 72 -6.04 -6.60 9.88
N ASN A 73 -6.07 -5.84 10.98
CA ASN A 73 -7.02 -6.11 12.04
C ASN A 73 -8.46 -5.81 11.63
N ASP A 74 -8.71 -4.63 11.05
CA ASP A 74 -10.03 -4.20 10.60
C ASP A 74 -9.92 -3.54 9.22
N LEU A 75 -10.69 -4.05 8.25
CA LEU A 75 -10.83 -3.48 6.91
C LEU A 75 -12.31 -3.30 6.62
N THR A 76 -12.72 -2.09 6.27
CA THR A 76 -14.09 -1.77 5.84
C THR A 76 -14.07 -1.21 4.44
N THR A 77 -14.96 -1.71 3.58
CA THR A 77 -15.12 -1.20 2.21
C THR A 77 -16.54 -1.45 1.70
N SER A 78 -16.84 -1.02 0.47
CA SER A 78 -18.08 -1.33 -0.24
C SER A 78 -17.76 -1.67 -1.69
N ILE A 79 -18.38 -2.71 -2.22
CA ILE A 79 -18.23 -3.10 -3.64
C ILE A 79 -19.19 -2.24 -4.45
N LEU A 80 -18.66 -1.40 -5.36
CA LEU A 80 -19.51 -0.51 -6.17
C LEU A 80 -20.23 -1.27 -7.29
N SER A 81 -19.60 -2.31 -7.83
CA SER A 81 -20.16 -3.07 -8.95
C SER A 81 -19.75 -4.55 -8.91
N VAL A 82 -20.68 -5.39 -8.46
CA VAL A 82 -20.52 -6.86 -8.52
C VAL A 82 -20.35 -7.35 -9.96
N ARG A 83 -21.00 -6.68 -10.92
CA ARG A 83 -20.85 -7.00 -12.35
C ARG A 83 -19.41 -6.78 -12.83
N ASN A 84 -18.77 -5.69 -12.41
CA ASN A 84 -17.40 -5.37 -12.79
C ASN A 84 -16.41 -6.26 -12.04
N LEU A 85 -16.68 -6.54 -10.76
CA LEU A 85 -15.92 -7.49 -9.95
C LEU A 85 -15.81 -8.87 -10.63
N ILE A 86 -16.92 -9.42 -11.12
CA ILE A 86 -16.93 -10.71 -11.84
C ILE A 86 -16.14 -10.64 -13.15
N LYS A 87 -16.04 -9.46 -13.77
CA LYS A 87 -15.23 -9.22 -14.98
C LYS A 87 -13.77 -8.89 -14.67
N GLY A 88 -13.35 -8.93 -13.40
CA GLY A 88 -11.99 -8.65 -12.96
C GLY A 88 -11.66 -7.16 -12.77
N LYS A 89 -12.65 -6.27 -12.88
CA LYS A 89 -12.51 -4.83 -12.59
C LYS A 89 -12.98 -4.56 -11.15
N LEU A 90 -12.03 -4.24 -10.28
CA LEU A 90 -12.25 -4.10 -8.84
C LEU A 90 -12.52 -2.64 -8.46
N GLU A 91 -13.79 -2.26 -8.37
CA GLU A 91 -14.19 -0.90 -8.01
C GLU A 91 -14.82 -0.88 -6.62
N PHE A 92 -14.17 -0.19 -5.70
CA PHE A 92 -14.59 -0.03 -4.32
C PHE A 92 -14.96 1.41 -4.01
N GLY A 93 -15.91 1.60 -3.09
CA GLY A 93 -16.11 2.88 -2.42
C GLY A 93 -15.00 3.10 -1.41
N ASP A 94 -15.28 3.84 -0.34
CA ASP A 94 -14.28 4.14 0.67
C ASP A 94 -13.65 2.87 1.27
N ILE A 95 -12.32 2.83 1.33
CA ILE A 95 -11.55 1.81 2.04
C ILE A 95 -11.04 2.43 3.34
N ALA A 96 -11.39 1.81 4.46
CA ALA A 96 -10.87 2.17 5.77
C ALA A 96 -10.16 0.96 6.39
N ILE A 97 -8.89 1.13 6.75
CA ILE A 97 -8.04 0.12 7.36
C ILE A 97 -7.56 0.64 8.71
N ASP A 98 -7.75 -0.16 9.76
CA ASP A 98 -7.24 0.11 11.11
C ASP A 98 -6.29 -1.04 11.50
N ARG A 99 -5.07 -0.66 11.90
CA ARG A 99 -3.94 -1.55 12.19
C ARG A 99 -3.59 -2.49 11.03
N LEU A 100 -2.95 -1.91 10.02
CA LEU A 100 -2.20 -2.64 8.99
C LEU A 100 -0.76 -2.86 9.49
N ASP A 101 -0.27 -4.09 9.43
CA ASP A 101 1.15 -4.39 9.40
C ASP A 101 1.52 -4.87 7.99
N PHE A 102 2.37 -4.11 7.31
CA PHE A 102 2.89 -4.49 5.99
C PHE A 102 4.42 -4.64 6.06
N LYS A 103 4.91 -5.83 5.71
CA LYS A 103 6.34 -6.14 5.61
C LYS A 103 6.70 -6.47 4.18
N LEU A 104 7.24 -5.48 3.47
CA LEU A 104 7.85 -5.68 2.16
C LEU A 104 9.29 -6.16 2.36
N LYS A 105 9.57 -7.38 1.92
CA LYS A 105 10.84 -8.05 2.22
C LYS A 105 11.46 -8.70 1.01
N THR A 106 12.75 -8.43 0.78
CA THR A 106 13.64 -9.19 -0.08
C THR A 106 14.47 -10.11 0.79
N TYR A 107 14.38 -11.42 0.54
CA TYR A 107 15.14 -12.42 1.29
C TYR A 107 16.56 -12.53 0.75
N ARG A 108 17.48 -12.99 1.59
CA ARG A 108 18.88 -13.16 1.22
C ARG A 108 19.01 -14.08 0.01
N ASP A 109 19.92 -13.71 -0.90
CA ASP A 109 20.22 -14.40 -2.15
C ASP A 109 19.04 -14.42 -3.15
N THR A 110 18.07 -13.51 -2.99
CA THR A 110 16.95 -13.30 -3.93
C THR A 110 16.88 -11.84 -4.40
N THR A 111 16.32 -11.63 -5.58
CA THR A 111 16.12 -10.29 -6.17
C THR A 111 14.68 -9.80 -6.10
N SER A 112 13.71 -10.72 -6.08
CA SER A 112 12.28 -10.40 -5.98
C SER A 112 11.83 -10.20 -4.55
N THR A 113 10.91 -9.27 -4.35
CA THR A 113 10.25 -9.07 -3.05
C THR A 113 9.24 -10.18 -2.76
N ASN A 114 8.92 -10.38 -1.48
CA ASN A 114 7.85 -11.29 -1.06
C ASN A 114 6.46 -10.92 -1.60
N LEU A 115 6.21 -9.63 -1.89
CA LEU A 115 5.00 -9.16 -2.55
C LEU A 115 4.96 -9.55 -4.03
N GLU A 116 6.07 -9.38 -4.76
CA GLU A 116 6.15 -9.80 -6.16
C GLU A 116 5.94 -11.31 -6.29
N VAL A 117 6.62 -12.11 -5.46
CA VAL A 117 6.42 -13.57 -5.43
C VAL A 117 4.97 -13.93 -5.08
N PHE A 118 4.32 -13.17 -4.19
CA PHE A 118 2.91 -13.39 -3.86
C PHE A 118 1.99 -13.06 -5.05
N ILE A 119 2.22 -11.96 -5.76
CA ILE A 119 1.45 -11.57 -6.95
C ILE A 119 1.65 -12.59 -8.08
N ASP A 120 2.89 -13.02 -8.32
CA ASP A 120 3.22 -14.01 -9.35
C ASP A 120 2.52 -15.35 -9.10
N LYS A 121 2.33 -15.74 -7.83
CA LYS A 121 1.56 -16.93 -7.47
C LYS A 121 0.08 -16.82 -7.85
N LEU A 122 -0.48 -15.62 -7.91
CA LEU A 122 -1.88 -15.39 -8.30
C LEU A 122 -2.08 -15.37 -9.82
N ASP A 123 -1.00 -15.44 -10.60
CA ASP A 123 -1.08 -15.69 -12.03
C ASP A 123 -1.49 -17.16 -12.27
N ASP A 124 -2.50 -17.39 -13.10
CA ASP A 124 -3.02 -18.72 -13.40
C ASP A 124 -2.13 -19.49 -14.41
N GLY A 125 -1.00 -18.89 -14.81
CA GLY A 125 -0.01 -19.47 -15.70
C GLY A 125 -0.52 -19.68 -17.13
N ARG A 126 -1.74 -19.23 -17.44
CA ARG A 126 -2.31 -19.32 -18.77
C ARG A 126 -1.75 -18.19 -19.63
N PRO A 127 -1.56 -18.40 -20.94
CA PRO A 127 -1.21 -17.31 -21.84
C PRO A 127 -2.20 -16.17 -21.64
N LYS A 128 -1.68 -14.97 -21.35
CA LYS A 128 -2.52 -13.78 -21.21
C LYS A 128 -3.29 -13.61 -22.50
N ASP A 129 -4.60 -13.77 -22.45
CA ASP A 129 -5.48 -13.50 -23.58
C ASP A 129 -5.23 -12.03 -24.00
N PRO A 130 -4.78 -11.77 -25.25
CA PRO A 130 -4.51 -10.42 -25.72
C PRO A 130 -5.72 -9.47 -25.61
N ASN A 131 -6.93 -10.03 -25.52
CA ASN A 131 -8.17 -9.28 -25.37
C ASN A 131 -8.64 -9.19 -23.90
N ARG A 132 -7.94 -9.80 -22.94
CA ARG A 132 -8.28 -9.68 -21.51
C ARG A 132 -7.98 -8.26 -21.07
N PRO A 133 -8.97 -7.55 -20.48
CA PRO A 133 -8.73 -6.22 -19.96
C PRO A 133 -7.63 -6.25 -18.88
N SER A 134 -6.83 -5.19 -18.85
CA SER A 134 -5.83 -4.98 -17.81
C SER A 134 -6.46 -5.08 -16.42
N PHE A 135 -5.68 -5.53 -15.44
CA PHE A 135 -6.10 -5.51 -14.05
C PHE A 135 -6.41 -4.06 -13.66
N PHE A 136 -7.59 -3.83 -13.10
CA PHE A 136 -8.00 -2.51 -12.67
C PHE A 136 -8.54 -2.59 -11.25
N PHE A 137 -8.02 -1.74 -10.38
CA PHE A 137 -8.48 -1.52 -9.03
C PHE A 137 -8.68 -0.04 -8.80
N SER A 138 -9.78 0.37 -8.16
CA SER A 138 -9.96 1.75 -7.74
C SER A 138 -10.71 1.89 -6.43
N SER A 139 -10.40 2.97 -5.71
CA SER A 139 -11.12 3.42 -4.51
C SER A 139 -11.21 4.93 -4.48
N SER A 140 -12.39 5.48 -4.19
CA SER A 140 -12.59 6.94 -4.08
C SER A 140 -11.80 7.54 -2.92
N ASN A 141 -11.80 6.87 -1.77
CA ASN A 141 -11.06 7.26 -0.57
C ASN A 141 -10.34 6.05 0.02
N VAL A 142 -9.13 6.25 0.51
CA VAL A 142 -8.36 5.25 1.26
C VAL A 142 -7.87 5.89 2.54
N LYS A 143 -8.28 5.32 3.68
CA LYS A 143 -7.83 5.72 5.01
C LYS A 143 -7.14 4.54 5.69
N ILE A 144 -5.88 4.71 6.04
CA ILE A 144 -5.09 3.76 6.83
C ILE A 144 -4.77 4.44 8.16
N ALA A 145 -5.00 3.75 9.27
CA ALA A 145 -4.78 4.29 10.61
C ALA A 145 -4.00 3.31 11.49
N ASN A 146 -3.22 3.84 12.44
CA ASN A 146 -2.53 3.08 13.49
C ASN A 146 -1.70 1.90 12.96
N SER A 147 -1.00 2.11 11.85
CA SER A 147 -0.39 1.04 11.07
C SER A 147 1.14 1.05 11.16
N ASN A 148 1.75 -0.03 10.71
CA ASN A 148 3.20 -0.17 10.61
C ASN A 148 3.61 -0.62 9.20
N PHE A 149 4.74 -0.11 8.75
CA PHE A 149 5.34 -0.51 7.48
C PHE A 149 6.81 -0.82 7.66
N LYS A 150 7.29 -1.90 7.03
CA LYS A 150 8.70 -2.25 7.00
C LYS A 150 9.14 -2.57 5.57
N LEU A 151 10.25 -1.98 5.17
CA LEU A 151 11.02 -2.36 3.98
C LEU A 151 12.32 -3.02 4.45
N ILE A 152 12.49 -4.29 4.10
CA ILE A 152 13.63 -5.11 4.53
C ILE A 152 14.28 -5.70 3.29
N ASP A 153 15.60 -5.59 3.18
CA ASP A 153 16.39 -6.29 2.16
C ASP A 153 17.58 -6.97 2.84
N GLU A 154 17.51 -8.30 2.99
CA GLU A 154 18.54 -9.09 3.66
C GLU A 154 19.87 -9.17 2.88
N ASN A 155 19.93 -8.65 1.66
CA ASN A 155 21.18 -8.55 0.89
C ASN A 155 22.01 -7.32 1.28
N ASN A 156 21.43 -6.34 1.99
CA ASN A 156 22.14 -5.14 2.44
C ASN A 156 22.86 -5.36 3.77
N THR A 157 23.96 -4.64 3.98
CA THR A 157 24.71 -4.63 5.25
C THR A 157 23.85 -4.20 6.44
N SER A 158 22.92 -3.27 6.20
CA SER A 158 21.83 -2.92 7.13
C SER A 158 20.49 -3.35 6.51
N PRO A 159 19.95 -4.51 6.87
CA PRO A 159 18.79 -5.06 6.17
C PRO A 159 17.51 -4.23 6.29
N GLN A 160 17.29 -3.56 7.42
CA GLN A 160 16.09 -2.74 7.63
C GLN A 160 16.30 -1.37 6.99
N LEU A 161 15.71 -1.19 5.80
CA LEU A 161 15.84 0.05 5.03
C LEU A 161 14.87 1.10 5.54
N LEU A 162 13.60 0.72 5.72
CA LEU A 162 12.55 1.58 6.29
C LEU A 162 11.78 0.81 7.35
N ASN A 163 11.43 1.50 8.44
CA ASN A 163 10.54 1.00 9.47
C ASN A 163 9.75 2.16 10.04
N PHE A 164 8.47 2.20 9.70
CA PHE A 164 7.54 3.24 10.07
C PHE A 164 6.53 2.69 11.07
N SER A 165 6.38 3.37 12.20
CA SER A 165 5.34 3.15 13.19
C SER A 165 4.36 4.32 13.20
N GLU A 166 3.17 4.08 13.75
CA GLU A 166 2.09 5.08 13.82
C GLU A 166 1.76 5.66 12.42
N LEU A 167 1.85 4.82 11.39
CA LEU A 167 1.55 5.20 10.02
C LEU A 167 0.06 5.48 9.88
N ASN A 168 -0.26 6.68 9.42
CA ASN A 168 -1.59 7.09 9.02
C ASN A 168 -1.53 7.64 7.59
N ILE A 169 -2.51 7.28 6.76
CA ILE A 169 -2.62 7.74 5.36
C ILE A 169 -4.07 8.11 5.10
N ASN A 170 -4.29 9.25 4.45
CA ASN A 170 -5.54 9.65 3.84
C ASN A 170 -5.26 10.00 2.37
N ALA A 171 -5.83 9.21 1.46
CA ALA A 171 -5.69 9.38 0.04
C ALA A 171 -7.04 9.34 -0.67
N THR A 172 -7.10 10.02 -1.81
CA THR A 172 -8.24 10.04 -2.72
C THR A 172 -7.80 9.56 -4.10
N ASP A 173 -8.76 9.16 -4.93
CA ASP A 173 -8.52 8.72 -6.31
C ASP A 173 -7.42 7.64 -6.42
N PHE A 174 -7.46 6.68 -5.49
CA PHE A 174 -6.51 5.57 -5.52
C PHE A 174 -6.86 4.63 -6.67
N GLN A 175 -5.90 4.38 -7.54
CA GLN A 175 -6.08 3.53 -8.71
C GLN A 175 -4.85 2.68 -8.95
N ILE A 176 -5.08 1.44 -9.36
CA ILE A 176 -4.11 0.57 -10.00
C ILE A 176 -4.68 0.23 -11.37
N ASP A 177 -3.97 0.60 -12.43
CA ASP A 177 -4.34 0.27 -13.81
C ASP A 177 -3.15 -0.42 -14.49
N GLY A 178 -3.24 -1.73 -14.58
CA GLY A 178 -2.12 -2.58 -14.98
C GLY A 178 -0.95 -2.43 -14.04
N THR A 179 0.12 -1.79 -14.51
CA THR A 179 1.36 -1.54 -13.78
C THR A 179 1.48 -0.10 -13.27
N GLU A 180 0.50 0.76 -13.57
CA GLU A 180 0.46 2.14 -13.08
C GLU A 180 -0.33 2.21 -11.77
N VAL A 181 0.23 2.91 -10.78
CA VAL A 181 -0.43 3.20 -9.51
C VAL A 181 -0.50 4.70 -9.32
N THR A 182 -1.67 5.24 -9.01
CA THR A 182 -1.88 6.66 -8.72
C THR A 182 -2.65 6.87 -7.44
N ALA A 183 -2.32 7.94 -6.72
CA ALA A 183 -3.06 8.36 -5.53
C ALA A 183 -2.88 9.85 -5.25
N ASN A 184 -3.95 10.54 -4.88
CA ASN A 184 -3.87 11.88 -4.31
C ASN A 184 -3.76 11.76 -2.79
N ILE A 185 -2.53 11.80 -2.26
CA ILE A 185 -2.26 11.71 -0.82
C ILE A 185 -2.49 13.08 -0.21
N GLY A 186 -3.62 13.24 0.50
CA GLY A 186 -3.98 14.47 1.19
C GLY A 186 -3.33 14.62 2.57
N GLY A 187 -2.88 13.51 3.16
CA GLY A 187 -2.14 13.52 4.42
C GLY A 187 -1.58 12.15 4.76
N MET A 188 -0.30 12.10 5.08
CA MET A 188 0.40 10.94 5.62
C MET A 188 1.23 11.38 6.83
N SER A 189 1.25 10.58 7.89
CA SER A 189 2.11 10.79 9.06
C SER A 189 2.69 9.47 9.54
N PHE A 190 3.89 9.52 10.10
CA PHE A 190 4.56 8.35 10.65
C PHE A 190 5.77 8.76 11.50
N ILE A 191 6.28 7.80 12.26
CA ILE A 191 7.56 7.88 12.96
C ILE A 191 8.48 6.82 12.40
N SER A 192 9.68 7.19 11.97
CA SER A 192 10.72 6.24 11.60
C SER A 192 11.48 5.76 12.84
N ASP A 193 11.96 4.51 12.79
CA ASP A 193 12.91 3.95 13.75
C ASP A 193 14.22 4.75 13.91
N ARG A 194 14.54 5.65 12.97
CA ARG A 194 15.67 6.60 13.04
C ARG A 194 15.33 7.90 13.79
N GLY A 195 14.12 8.00 14.36
CA GLY A 195 13.66 9.16 15.11
C GLY A 195 13.05 10.29 14.28
N ILE A 196 12.97 10.13 12.95
CA ILE A 196 12.33 11.11 12.07
C ILE A 196 10.82 11.03 12.25
N GLN A 197 10.20 12.15 12.64
CA GLN A 197 8.76 12.29 12.74
C GLN A 197 8.22 13.12 11.58
N VAL A 198 7.40 12.51 10.74
CA VAL A 198 6.64 13.21 9.70
C VAL A 198 5.24 13.47 10.25
N ASN A 199 4.95 14.75 10.51
CA ASN A 199 3.64 15.17 11.00
C ASN A 199 2.59 15.18 9.88
N GLU A 200 3.02 15.50 8.66
CA GLU A 200 2.15 15.61 7.49
C GLU A 200 2.98 15.53 6.20
N MET A 201 2.63 14.61 5.32
CA MET A 201 3.06 14.56 3.94
C MET A 201 1.83 14.60 3.03
N ALA A 202 1.83 15.47 2.02
CA ALA A 202 0.82 15.52 0.97
C ALA A 202 1.49 15.56 -0.40
N THR A 203 0.90 14.90 -1.40
CA THR A 203 1.45 14.80 -2.76
C THR A 203 0.44 14.19 -3.73
N ARG A 204 0.59 14.47 -5.03
CA ARG A 204 0.00 13.61 -6.07
C ARG A 204 1.04 12.56 -6.44
N PHE A 205 0.79 11.34 -6.00
CA PHE A 205 1.67 10.22 -6.19
C PHE A 205 1.33 9.49 -7.49
N LYS A 206 2.36 9.16 -8.26
CA LYS A 206 2.25 8.25 -9.40
C LYS A 206 3.48 7.35 -9.47
N TYR A 207 3.23 6.07 -9.72
CA TYR A 207 4.24 5.04 -9.91
C TYR A 207 3.96 4.27 -11.19
N THR A 208 5.02 3.97 -11.93
CA THR A 208 5.02 3.15 -13.15
C THR A 208 6.25 2.24 -13.12
N GLN A 209 6.46 1.43 -14.15
CA GLN A 209 7.66 0.58 -14.23
C GLN A 209 8.97 1.35 -14.39
N GLN A 210 8.90 2.63 -14.81
CA GLN A 210 10.07 3.43 -15.18
C GLN A 210 10.21 4.73 -14.38
N GLN A 211 9.17 5.13 -13.65
CA GLN A 211 9.13 6.42 -12.99
C GLN A 211 8.27 6.36 -11.72
N MET A 212 8.76 6.96 -10.65
CA MET A 212 8.03 7.27 -9.43
C MET A 212 8.07 8.77 -9.20
N ARG A 213 6.91 9.40 -9.00
CA ARG A 213 6.82 10.86 -8.88
C ARG A 213 5.92 11.28 -7.72
N PHE A 214 6.31 12.41 -7.15
CA PHE A 214 5.67 13.07 -6.02
C PHE A 214 5.45 14.53 -6.42
N ASP A 215 4.32 14.83 -7.07
CA ASP A 215 4.03 16.18 -7.54
C ASP A 215 3.36 17.00 -6.44
N SER A 216 3.69 18.30 -6.39
CA SER A 216 3.18 19.20 -5.34
C SER A 216 3.42 18.62 -3.94
N LEU A 217 4.58 17.99 -3.75
CA LEU A 217 5.01 17.40 -2.49
C LEU A 217 5.08 18.49 -1.43
N LYS A 218 4.50 18.21 -0.28
CA LYS A 218 4.65 18.98 0.95
C LYS A 218 4.95 18.03 2.08
N ILE A 219 6.05 18.22 2.79
CA ILE A 219 6.40 17.46 3.99
C ILE A 219 6.60 18.44 5.14
N ARG A 220 5.94 18.18 6.27
CA ARG A 220 6.09 18.92 7.51
C ARG A 220 6.55 17.96 8.61
N THR A 221 7.69 18.27 9.22
CA THR A 221 8.22 17.63 10.42
C THR A 221 8.02 18.59 11.61
N PRO A 222 8.53 18.30 12.82
CA PRO A 222 8.53 19.27 13.91
C PRO A 222 9.27 20.58 13.59
N ALA A 223 10.39 20.54 12.87
CA ALA A 223 11.25 21.71 12.62
C ALA A 223 11.54 22.01 11.14
N SER A 224 10.99 21.24 10.20
CA SER A 224 11.19 21.43 8.76
C SER A 224 9.89 21.50 7.97
N LEU A 225 9.96 22.18 6.83
CA LEU A 225 8.92 22.29 5.82
C LEU A 225 9.56 22.16 4.44
N LEU A 226 9.32 21.05 3.76
CA LEU A 226 9.75 20.83 2.39
C LEU A 226 8.55 20.99 1.46
N LYS A 227 8.70 21.78 0.40
CA LYS A 227 7.70 21.94 -0.67
C LYS A 227 8.39 21.79 -2.01
N GLY A 228 7.81 21.02 -2.92
CA GLY A 228 8.50 20.76 -4.17
C GLY A 228 7.89 19.66 -5.04
N ASN A 229 8.73 19.12 -5.92
CA ASN A 229 8.45 17.94 -6.73
C ASN A 229 9.65 17.00 -6.66
N LEU A 230 9.39 15.69 -6.57
CA LEU A 230 10.42 14.67 -6.69
C LEU A 230 10.05 13.72 -7.81
N VAL A 231 11.00 13.40 -8.68
CA VAL A 231 10.86 12.41 -9.74
C VAL A 231 12.06 11.47 -9.67
N PHE A 232 11.78 10.19 -9.57
CA PHE A 232 12.76 9.11 -9.64
C PHE A 232 12.56 8.40 -10.97
N ASP A 233 13.56 8.43 -11.84
CA ASP A 233 13.61 7.69 -13.09
C ASP A 233 14.53 6.48 -12.93
N TYR A 234 14.07 5.31 -13.37
CA TYR A 234 14.76 4.04 -13.14
C TYR A 234 14.31 2.96 -14.14
N GLU A 235 15.13 1.92 -14.29
CA GLU A 235 14.69 0.60 -14.73
C GLU A 235 14.51 -0.32 -13.51
N ARG A 236 13.78 -1.43 -13.66
CA ARG A 236 13.51 -2.34 -12.52
C ARG A 236 14.80 -2.89 -11.90
N GLU A 237 15.82 -3.17 -12.72
CA GLU A 237 17.14 -3.58 -12.25
C GLU A 237 17.90 -2.53 -11.42
N ASP A 238 17.53 -1.25 -11.53
CA ASP A 238 18.24 -0.17 -10.82
C ASP A 238 17.94 -0.15 -9.32
N PHE A 239 16.81 -0.73 -8.89
CA PHE A 239 16.48 -0.86 -7.47
C PHE A 239 17.49 -1.70 -6.68
N ALA A 240 18.20 -2.62 -7.34
CA ALA A 240 19.28 -3.38 -6.72
C ALA A 240 20.46 -2.51 -6.29
N ASP A 241 20.59 -1.30 -6.87
CA ASP A 241 21.61 -0.32 -6.54
C ASP A 241 21.02 1.10 -6.53
N PHE A 242 19.96 1.26 -5.72
CA PHE A 242 19.10 2.46 -5.74
C PHE A 242 19.88 3.77 -5.61
N LEU A 243 20.87 3.81 -4.71
CA LEU A 243 21.64 5.03 -4.43
C LEU A 243 22.50 5.49 -5.60
N ASN A 244 22.96 4.56 -6.45
CA ASN A 244 23.90 4.85 -7.54
C ASN A 244 23.27 4.84 -8.93
N LYS A 245 22.08 4.24 -9.10
CA LYS A 245 21.47 4.05 -10.44
C LYS A 245 20.17 4.80 -10.64
N VAL A 246 19.40 5.04 -9.59
CA VAL A 246 18.14 5.77 -9.73
C VAL A 246 18.43 7.26 -9.85
N ASN A 247 18.00 7.86 -10.95
CA ASN A 247 18.15 9.28 -11.18
C ASN A 247 17.01 10.03 -10.49
N LEU A 248 17.36 10.89 -9.54
CA LEU A 248 16.47 11.79 -8.84
C LEU A 248 16.54 13.17 -9.48
N THR A 249 15.38 13.72 -9.86
CA THR A 249 15.18 15.15 -10.07
C THR A 249 14.35 15.70 -8.92
N ALA A 250 14.85 16.72 -8.25
CA ALA A 250 14.21 17.37 -7.12
C ALA A 250 14.15 18.88 -7.32
N ASP A 251 12.94 19.42 -7.28
CA ASP A 251 12.65 20.85 -7.31
C ASP A 251 12.08 21.24 -5.97
N PHE A 252 12.79 22.09 -5.21
CA PHE A 252 12.31 22.62 -3.94
C PHE A 252 12.11 24.12 -4.02
N ASP A 253 10.98 24.58 -3.49
CA ASP A 253 10.60 25.98 -3.44
C ASP A 253 10.27 26.37 -2.01
N ASP A 254 10.76 27.53 -1.55
CA ASP A 254 10.43 28.13 -0.25
C ASP A 254 10.35 27.09 0.89
N SER A 255 11.43 26.32 1.00
CA SER A 255 11.57 25.20 1.91
C SER A 255 12.51 25.56 3.06
N THR A 256 12.23 25.02 4.23
CA THR A 256 13.04 25.16 5.44
C THR A 256 13.43 23.77 5.92
N VAL A 257 14.71 23.56 6.22
CA VAL A 257 15.17 22.31 6.83
C VAL A 257 16.02 22.58 8.07
N ALA A 258 15.68 21.87 9.15
CA ALA A 258 16.46 21.85 10.38
C ALA A 258 17.59 20.83 10.27
N PHE A 259 18.82 21.28 10.54
CA PHE A 259 20.01 20.43 10.48
C PHE A 259 19.98 19.32 11.54
N ASP A 260 19.35 19.57 12.69
CA ASP A 260 19.17 18.56 13.72
C ASP A 260 18.33 17.38 13.22
N GLU A 261 17.38 17.60 12.31
CA GLU A 261 16.58 16.52 11.70
C GLU A 261 17.35 15.80 10.59
N ILE A 262 18.18 16.50 9.82
CA ILE A 262 19.09 15.87 8.83
C ILE A 262 20.14 14.99 9.54
N ASN A 263 20.64 15.44 10.69
CA ASN A 263 21.64 14.71 11.47
C ASN A 263 21.14 13.35 11.97
N LEU A 264 19.82 13.10 11.99
CA LEU A 264 19.25 11.76 12.25
C LEU A 264 19.56 10.75 11.13
N LEU A 265 19.86 11.25 9.92
CA LEU A 265 20.29 10.45 8.77
C LEU A 265 21.79 10.52 8.56
N TYR A 266 22.38 11.72 8.73
CA TYR A 266 23.78 11.99 8.46
C TYR A 266 24.32 13.06 9.40
N ASP A 267 24.93 12.63 10.51
CA ASP A 267 25.41 13.49 11.61
C ASP A 267 26.69 14.26 11.24
N GLN A 268 26.57 15.29 10.39
CA GLN A 268 27.68 16.15 9.96
C GLN A 268 27.36 17.65 10.01
N PHE A 269 26.10 18.03 10.27
CA PHE A 269 25.68 19.43 10.29
C PHE A 269 25.73 20.01 11.71
N GLY A 270 25.90 21.34 11.81
CA GLY A 270 25.90 22.04 13.10
C GLY A 270 24.53 22.01 13.79
N LYS A 271 24.52 21.85 15.12
CA LYS A 271 23.29 21.76 15.92
C LYS A 271 22.54 23.09 16.04
N GLY A 272 21.21 23.04 16.14
CA GLY A 272 20.35 24.20 16.35
C GLY A 272 20.34 25.19 15.17
N LYS A 273 20.56 24.68 13.95
CA LYS A 273 20.58 25.47 12.72
C LYS A 273 19.42 25.06 11.81
N GLU A 274 18.87 26.05 11.15
CA GLU A 274 17.86 25.90 10.11
C GLU A 274 18.36 26.64 8.86
N VAL A 275 18.00 26.14 7.69
CA VAL A 275 18.28 26.80 6.42
C VAL A 275 17.01 26.91 5.59
N ASN A 276 16.81 28.08 5.01
CA ASN A 276 15.80 28.30 3.98
C ASN A 276 16.46 28.14 2.61
N PHE A 277 15.81 27.42 1.71
CA PHE A 277 16.37 27.15 0.39
C PHE A 277 15.30 27.03 -0.68
N SER A 278 15.73 27.24 -1.92
CA SER A 278 15.04 26.84 -3.13
C SER A 278 16.10 26.34 -4.09
N SER A 279 15.88 25.19 -4.69
CA SER A 279 16.93 24.50 -5.45
C SER A 279 16.33 23.58 -6.49
N HIS A 280 17.02 23.49 -7.61
CA HIS A 280 16.85 22.43 -8.59
C HIS A 280 18.05 21.49 -8.49
N LEU A 281 17.81 20.21 -8.25
CA LEU A 281 18.83 19.16 -8.10
C LEU A 281 18.51 18.03 -9.08
N SER A 282 19.53 17.50 -9.75
CA SER A 282 19.40 16.29 -10.56
C SER A 282 20.64 15.44 -10.45
N GLY A 283 20.46 14.12 -10.34
CA GLY A 283 21.55 13.16 -10.29
C GLY A 283 21.16 11.91 -9.51
N VAL A 284 22.15 11.10 -9.15
CA VAL A 284 21.96 9.96 -8.25
C VAL A 284 22.14 10.41 -6.79
N LEU A 285 21.77 9.56 -5.82
CA LEU A 285 21.78 9.94 -4.41
C LEU A 285 23.17 9.89 -3.74
N ASN A 286 24.10 9.11 -4.30
CA ASN A 286 25.48 9.00 -3.81
C ASN A 286 26.40 10.08 -4.42
#